data_AF-A0A5N5H3U5-F1
#
_entry.id   AF-A0A5N5H3U5-F1
#
_cell.length_a   1.000
_cell.length_b   1.000
_cell.length_c   1.000
_cell.angle_alpha   90.00
_cell.angle_beta   90.00
_cell.angle_gamma   90.00
#
_symmetry.space_group_name_H-M   'P 1'
#
loop_
_entity.id
_entity.type
_entity.pdbx_description
1 polymer ?
#
loop_
_entity_poly.entity_id
_entity_poly.type
_entity_poly.pdbx_seq_one_letter_code
_entity_poly.pdbx_strand_id
1 'polypeptide(L)'
;MATRVKNYTLCSRLKQCPKVHIIAIIVCIPIYVLGILFFHDQYKLTPVEPGLWLDSSTVSKLNSSGSELTATWDMTVVSVNPNPVLAISFDSLQVTISYKTDTDDNGRDVLLTTKPVPPPPSPLNTETSTAHSFKIETVSAYVGDYVANQISEGRARGSVKFVFGMLGYYRYVNTSRWYLTRRRLEFGVFCCWVEFGFSPGNWTGTLTTMDESRACVDDPIRVHFK
;
A
#
# COMPACT_ATOMS: atom_id res chain seq x y z
N MET A 1 71.86 48.82 -30.35
CA MET A 1 71.71 47.36 -30.54
C MET A 1 72.64 46.69 -29.53
N ALA A 2 72.23 45.89 -28.54
CA ALA A 2 70.98 45.20 -28.29
C ALA A 2 70.74 45.09 -26.76
N THR A 3 69.47 45.24 -26.37
CA THR A 3 68.95 45.07 -25.01
C THR A 3 68.80 43.58 -24.71
N ARG A 4 69.45 43.06 -23.65
CA ARG A 4 69.21 41.69 -23.15
C ARG A 4 68.07 41.72 -22.12
N VAL A 5 66.91 41.24 -22.55
CA VAL A 5 65.75 40.91 -21.71
C VAL A 5 66.13 39.73 -20.81
N LYS A 6 66.05 39.91 -19.49
CA LYS A 6 66.09 38.79 -18.54
C LYS A 6 64.66 38.28 -18.36
N ASN A 7 64.38 37.12 -18.95
CA ASN A 7 63.15 36.35 -18.73
C ASN A 7 63.07 35.94 -17.26
N TYR A 8 61.99 36.34 -16.58
CA TYR A 8 61.63 35.77 -15.29
C TYR A 8 61.02 34.40 -15.53
N THR A 9 61.81 33.34 -15.31
CA THR A 9 61.31 31.98 -15.22
C THR A 9 60.41 31.91 -13.99
N LEU A 10 59.10 31.94 -14.19
CA LEU A 10 58.07 31.69 -13.18
C LEU A 10 58.09 30.17 -12.86
N CYS A 11 59.17 29.72 -12.23
CA CYS A 11 59.40 28.34 -11.86
C CYS A 11 58.59 28.05 -10.59
N SER A 12 57.36 27.56 -10.79
CA SER A 12 56.77 26.43 -10.04
C SER A 12 57.21 26.28 -8.58
N ARG A 13 56.75 27.19 -7.71
CA ARG A 13 56.80 26.99 -6.24
C ARG A 13 55.52 26.34 -5.69
N LEU A 14 55.03 25.30 -6.36
CA LEU A 14 54.29 24.23 -5.68
C LEU A 14 55.33 23.22 -5.17
N LYS A 15 56.18 23.63 -4.23
CA LYS A 15 57.00 22.67 -3.48
C LYS A 15 56.08 22.01 -2.46
N GLN A 16 55.53 20.87 -2.87
CA GLN A 16 55.03 19.78 -2.05
C GLN A 16 55.71 19.76 -0.67
N CYS A 17 55.00 20.16 0.39
CA CYS A 17 55.44 19.92 1.76
C CYS A 17 54.99 18.50 2.16
N PRO A 18 55.90 17.53 2.38
CA PRO A 18 55.53 16.15 2.66
C PRO A 18 54.67 16.02 3.93
N LYS A 19 54.87 16.91 4.92
CA LYS A 19 54.08 16.94 6.15
C LYS A 19 52.60 17.29 5.90
N VAL A 20 52.31 18.18 4.96
CA VAL A 20 50.93 18.57 4.62
C VAL A 20 50.21 17.43 3.88
N HIS A 21 50.93 16.72 3.01
CA HIS A 21 50.40 15.53 2.33
C HIS A 21 50.10 14.39 3.32
N ILE A 22 50.97 14.14 4.29
CA ILE A 22 50.76 13.10 5.30
C ILE A 22 49.53 13.42 6.16
N ILE A 23 49.36 14.68 6.58
CA ILE A 23 48.19 15.11 7.37
C ILE A 23 46.91 14.97 6.54
N ALA A 24 46.91 15.39 5.27
CA ALA A 24 45.77 15.24 4.38
C ALA A 24 45.37 13.76 4.19
N ILE A 25 46.35 12.86 4.05
CA ILE A 25 46.10 11.41 3.93
C ILE A 25 45.51 10.84 5.22
N ILE A 26 46.09 11.18 6.39
CA ILE A 26 45.64 10.67 7.69
C ILE A 26 44.23 11.16 8.04
N VAL A 27 43.82 12.35 7.58
CA VAL A 27 42.50 12.92 7.90
C VAL A 27 41.46 12.56 6.83
N CYS A 28 41.77 12.71 5.54
CA CYS A 28 40.79 12.54 4.47
C CYS A 28 40.43 11.07 4.24
N ILE A 29 41.38 10.13 4.38
CA ILE A 29 41.09 8.70 4.17
C ILE A 29 40.09 8.16 5.19
N PRO A 30 40.24 8.34 6.52
CA PRO A 30 39.23 7.85 7.45
C PRO A 30 37.88 8.52 7.26
N ILE A 31 37.82 9.81 6.94
CA ILE A 31 36.55 10.49 6.62
C ILE A 31 35.90 9.86 5.38
N TYR A 32 36.68 9.60 4.33
CA TYR A 32 36.20 8.95 3.13
C TYR A 32 35.70 7.52 3.38
N VAL A 33 36.46 6.73 4.16
CA VAL A 33 36.08 5.36 4.54
C VAL A 33 34.83 5.35 5.40
N LEU A 34 34.73 6.22 6.41
CA LEU A 34 33.53 6.38 7.23
C LEU A 34 32.33 6.81 6.38
N GLY A 35 32.55 7.72 5.42
CA GLY A 35 31.55 8.12 4.44
C GLY A 35 31.04 6.91 3.64
N ILE A 36 31.93 6.13 3.04
CA ILE A 36 31.55 4.93 2.28
C ILE A 36 30.77 3.94 3.14
N LEU A 37 31.24 3.65 4.36
CA LEU A 37 30.56 2.72 5.26
C LEU A 37 29.15 3.20 5.61
N PHE A 38 29.01 4.50 5.88
CA PHE A 38 27.71 5.13 6.12
C PHE A 38 26.78 5.03 4.90
N PHE A 39 27.26 5.38 3.70
CA PHE A 39 26.47 5.32 2.47
C PHE A 39 26.13 3.89 2.03
N HIS A 40 27.02 2.93 2.26
CA HIS A 40 26.80 1.53 1.95
C HIS A 40 25.67 0.93 2.82
N ASP A 41 25.61 1.31 4.10
CA ASP A 41 24.49 0.95 4.97
C ASP A 41 23.18 1.63 4.53
N GLN A 42 23.28 2.81 3.87
CA GLN A 42 22.10 3.48 3.31
C GLN A 42 21.51 2.75 2.08
N TYR A 43 22.34 2.12 1.24
CA TYR A 43 21.91 1.54 -0.05
C TYR A 43 21.06 0.25 0.06
N LYS A 44 21.16 -0.48 1.18
CA LYS A 44 20.50 -1.80 1.33
C LYS A 44 19.00 -1.75 1.62
N LEU A 45 18.40 -0.57 1.77
CA LEU A 45 16.98 -0.44 2.10
C LEU A 45 16.25 0.23 0.93
N THR A 46 15.69 -0.59 0.05
CA THR A 46 14.61 -0.18 -0.84
C THR A 46 13.31 -0.61 -0.16
N PRO A 47 12.57 0.32 0.48
CA PRO A 47 11.34 -0.04 1.15
C PRO A 47 10.29 -0.44 0.11
N VAL A 48 9.63 -1.57 0.35
CA VAL A 48 8.52 -2.07 -0.45
C VAL A 48 7.23 -1.84 0.33
N GLU A 49 6.16 -1.48 -0.37
CA GLU A 49 4.85 -1.24 0.24
C GLU A 49 4.25 -2.56 0.77
N PRO A 50 3.42 -2.51 1.83
CA PRO A 50 2.74 -3.70 2.32
C PRO A 50 1.72 -4.21 1.29
N GLY A 51 1.62 -5.53 1.15
CA GLY A 51 0.54 -6.16 0.38
C GLY A 51 -0.68 -6.44 1.27
N LEU A 52 -1.87 -6.37 0.68
CA LEU A 52 -3.11 -6.81 1.30
C LEU A 52 -3.92 -7.67 0.34
N TRP A 53 -4.45 -8.77 0.85
CA TRP A 53 -5.16 -9.78 0.07
C TRP A 53 -6.45 -10.10 0.81
N LEU A 54 -7.57 -10.10 0.10
CA LEU A 54 -8.81 -10.62 0.66
C LEU A 54 -8.74 -12.15 0.58
N ASP A 55 -8.80 -12.84 1.72
CA ASP A 55 -8.67 -14.30 1.80
C ASP A 55 -10.03 -14.98 1.76
N SER A 56 -10.96 -14.51 2.60
CA SER A 56 -12.33 -14.99 2.62
C SER A 56 -13.30 -13.86 2.92
N SER A 57 -14.50 -13.96 2.36
CA SER A 57 -15.58 -13.05 2.72
C SER A 57 -16.94 -13.73 2.62
N THR A 58 -17.82 -13.36 3.55
CA THR A 58 -19.24 -13.68 3.47
C THR A 58 -20.07 -12.41 3.55
N VAL A 59 -21.18 -12.38 2.83
CA VAL A 59 -22.17 -11.33 2.89
C VAL A 59 -23.49 -11.93 3.35
N SER A 60 -24.06 -11.38 4.42
CA SER A 60 -25.34 -11.79 4.98
C SER A 60 -26.29 -10.60 5.04
N LYS A 61 -27.59 -10.88 5.13
CA LYS A 61 -28.64 -9.85 5.18
C LYS A 61 -28.58 -8.85 4.02
N LEU A 62 -28.03 -9.25 2.87
CA LEU A 62 -28.01 -8.43 1.66
C LEU A 62 -29.44 -8.23 1.19
N ASN A 63 -30.01 -7.05 1.41
CA ASN A 63 -31.39 -6.74 1.08
C ASN A 63 -31.48 -5.34 0.45
N SER A 64 -32.31 -5.20 -0.58
CA SER A 64 -32.66 -3.93 -1.18
C SER A 64 -34.10 -3.56 -0.82
N SER A 65 -34.32 -2.40 -0.23
CA SER A 65 -35.66 -1.85 0.02
C SER A 65 -35.81 -0.55 -0.77
N GLY A 66 -36.51 -0.61 -1.91
CA GLY A 66 -36.52 0.49 -2.87
C GLY A 66 -35.12 0.78 -3.39
N SER A 67 -34.66 2.02 -3.19
CA SER A 67 -33.34 2.52 -3.62
C SER A 67 -32.23 2.34 -2.57
N GLU A 68 -32.52 1.69 -1.45
CA GLU A 68 -31.57 1.51 -0.35
C GLU A 68 -31.08 0.06 -0.23
N LEU A 69 -29.80 -0.10 0.10
CA LEU A 69 -29.16 -1.39 0.33
C LEU A 69 -28.72 -1.53 1.78
N THR A 70 -29.00 -2.69 2.37
CA THR A 70 -28.45 -3.10 3.67
C THR A 70 -27.73 -4.43 3.51
N ALA A 71 -26.57 -4.58 4.14
CA ALA A 71 -25.77 -5.79 4.09
C ALA A 71 -24.81 -5.87 5.28
N THR A 72 -24.42 -7.09 5.62
CA THR A 72 -23.44 -7.36 6.66
C THR A 72 -22.33 -8.19 6.05
N TRP A 73 -21.10 -7.69 6.14
CA TRP A 73 -19.93 -8.30 5.54
C TRP A 73 -19.00 -8.81 6.63
N ASP A 74 -18.63 -10.08 6.54
CA ASP A 74 -17.63 -10.71 7.38
C ASP A 74 -16.43 -11.03 6.48
N MET A 75 -15.26 -10.50 6.81
CA MET A 75 -14.09 -10.54 5.95
C MET A 75 -12.87 -11.02 6.73
N THR A 76 -12.04 -11.80 6.05
CA THR A 76 -10.68 -12.11 6.48
C THR A 76 -9.72 -11.57 5.43
N VAL A 77 -8.79 -10.74 5.89
CA VAL A 77 -7.75 -10.13 5.04
C VAL A 77 -6.39 -10.61 5.53
N VAL A 78 -5.49 -10.87 4.60
CA VAL A 78 -4.09 -11.16 4.87
C VAL A 78 -3.28 -9.90 4.61
N SER A 79 -2.57 -9.41 5.62
CA SER A 79 -1.52 -8.41 5.45
C SER A 79 -0.19 -9.09 5.19
N VAL A 80 0.59 -8.57 4.25
CA VAL A 80 1.91 -9.11 3.89
C VAL A 80 2.95 -8.00 3.98
N ASN A 81 4.04 -8.30 4.67
CA ASN A 81 5.24 -7.49 4.65
C ASN A 81 6.29 -8.14 3.73
N PRO A 82 6.49 -7.63 2.50
CA PRO A 82 7.48 -8.16 1.58
C PRO A 82 8.92 -7.71 1.90
N ASN A 83 9.13 -6.90 2.93
CA ASN A 83 10.45 -6.33 3.21
C ASN A 83 11.36 -7.34 3.94
N PRO A 84 12.60 -7.55 3.48
CA PRO A 84 13.57 -8.45 4.12
C PRO A 84 14.22 -7.85 5.38
N VAL A 85 14.14 -6.54 5.56
CA VAL A 85 14.85 -5.82 6.65
C VAL A 85 13.91 -4.98 7.52
N LEU A 86 12.85 -4.43 6.92
CA LEU A 86 11.95 -3.51 7.61
C LEU A 86 10.71 -4.25 8.13
N ALA A 87 10.34 -4.01 9.38
CA ALA A 87 9.02 -4.39 9.89
C ALA A 87 8.00 -3.29 9.56
N ILE A 88 6.72 -3.65 9.47
CA ILE A 88 5.63 -2.71 9.14
C ILE A 88 4.62 -2.66 10.28
N SER A 89 4.27 -1.46 10.72
CA SER A 89 3.13 -1.23 11.61
C SER A 89 2.05 -0.48 10.87
N PHE A 90 0.82 -1.01 10.87
CA PHE A 90 -0.35 -0.29 10.38
C PHE A 90 -0.86 0.65 11.47
N ASP A 91 -1.05 1.92 11.12
CA ASP A 91 -1.61 2.93 12.03
C ASP A 91 -3.14 2.99 11.92
N SER A 92 -3.68 2.77 10.72
CA SER A 92 -5.12 2.72 10.47
C SER A 92 -5.43 1.94 9.21
N LEU A 93 -6.57 1.26 9.21
CA LEU A 93 -7.15 0.60 8.04
C LEU A 93 -8.60 1.08 7.86
N GLN A 94 -9.01 1.19 6.60
CA GLN A 94 -10.36 1.52 6.19
C GLN A 94 -10.74 0.61 5.04
N VAL A 95 -11.93 0.03 5.12
CA VAL A 95 -12.52 -0.78 4.04
C VAL A 95 -13.59 0.04 3.36
N THR A 96 -13.57 -0.01 2.03
CA THR A 96 -14.57 0.57 1.15
C THR A 96 -15.18 -0.55 0.33
N ILE A 97 -16.50 -0.59 0.24
CA ILE A 97 -17.22 -1.50 -0.65
C ILE A 97 -18.04 -0.67 -1.60
N SER A 98 -17.91 -0.96 -2.89
CA SER A 98 -18.71 -0.34 -3.95
C SER A 98 -19.30 -1.39 -4.89
N TYR A 99 -20.32 -0.96 -5.64
CA TYR A 99 -20.92 -1.71 -6.72
C TYR A 99 -20.69 -0.97 -8.04
N LYS A 100 -20.24 -1.69 -9.07
CA LYS A 100 -19.99 -1.11 -10.38
C LYS A 100 -21.13 -1.51 -11.33
N THR A 101 -21.78 -0.52 -11.94
CA THR A 101 -23.02 -0.74 -12.70
C THR A 101 -22.84 -1.41 -14.05
N ASP A 102 -21.64 -1.33 -14.61
CA ASP A 102 -21.31 -1.92 -15.92
C ASP A 102 -20.11 -2.83 -15.72
N THR A 103 -20.10 -4.02 -16.35
CA THR A 103 -19.02 -5.02 -16.19
C THR A 103 -17.71 -4.61 -16.85
N ASP A 104 -17.75 -3.58 -17.69
CA ASP A 104 -16.58 -2.97 -18.32
C ASP A 104 -16.01 -1.85 -17.43
N ASP A 105 -14.73 -1.50 -17.63
CA ASP A 105 -14.03 -0.54 -16.77
C ASP A 105 -14.63 0.88 -16.75
N ASN A 106 -15.57 1.18 -17.65
CA ASN A 106 -16.27 2.46 -17.74
C ASN A 106 -17.53 2.57 -16.85
N GLY A 107 -17.89 1.52 -16.10
CA GLY A 107 -19.03 1.56 -15.18
C GLY A 107 -18.90 2.62 -14.09
N ARG A 108 -20.04 3.16 -13.61
CA ARG A 108 -20.05 4.08 -12.46
C ARG A 108 -19.91 3.28 -11.17
N ASP A 109 -19.01 3.73 -10.30
CA ASP A 109 -18.87 3.20 -8.95
C ASP A 109 -19.93 3.81 -8.02
N VAL A 110 -20.73 2.94 -7.42
CA VAL A 110 -21.73 3.29 -6.41
C VAL A 110 -21.21 2.84 -5.05
N LEU A 111 -20.85 3.79 -4.20
CA LEU A 111 -20.35 3.52 -2.86
C LEU A 111 -21.44 2.89 -1.99
N LEU A 112 -21.16 1.72 -1.41
CA LEU A 112 -22.06 1.05 -0.48
C LEU A 112 -21.71 1.39 0.96
N THR A 113 -20.44 1.27 1.35
CA THR A 113 -20.00 1.60 2.71
C THR A 113 -18.51 1.89 2.74
N THR A 114 -18.12 2.76 3.66
CA THR A 114 -16.72 3.01 4.03
C THR A 114 -16.63 3.00 5.54
N LYS A 115 -15.81 2.12 6.11
CA LYS A 115 -15.68 1.95 7.56
C LYS A 115 -14.23 1.74 7.98
N PRO A 116 -13.77 2.37 9.08
CA PRO A 116 -12.50 2.02 9.68
C PRO A 116 -12.57 0.60 10.24
N VAL A 117 -11.48 -0.14 10.11
CA VAL A 117 -11.32 -1.50 10.64
C VAL A 117 -10.06 -1.59 11.49
N PRO A 118 -10.01 -2.47 12.50
CA PRO A 118 -8.84 -2.59 13.35
C PRO A 118 -7.63 -3.07 12.53
N PRO A 119 -6.46 -2.39 12.62
CA PRO A 119 -5.23 -2.92 12.06
C PRO A 119 -4.76 -4.18 12.80
N PRO A 120 -3.84 -4.97 12.21
CA PRO A 120 -3.17 -6.05 12.93
C PRO A 120 -2.62 -5.57 14.29
N PRO A 121 -2.81 -6.34 15.38
CA PRO A 121 -2.49 -5.89 16.74
C PRO A 121 -0.99 -5.74 16.99
N SER A 122 -0.16 -6.43 16.21
CA SER A 122 1.29 -6.35 16.27
C SER A 122 1.86 -5.92 14.92
N PRO A 123 3.01 -5.23 14.91
CA PRO A 123 3.76 -5.00 13.68
C PRO A 123 4.05 -6.32 12.96
N LEU A 124 3.96 -6.30 11.64
CA LEU A 124 4.38 -7.40 10.79
C LEU A 124 5.91 -7.41 10.74
N ASN A 125 6.50 -8.53 11.14
CA ASN A 125 7.93 -8.78 11.02
C ASN A 125 8.34 -8.89 9.54
N THR A 126 9.64 -8.91 9.28
CA THR A 126 10.21 -9.03 7.93
C THR A 126 9.74 -10.30 7.25
N GLU A 127 9.32 -10.21 5.99
CA GLU A 127 8.87 -11.36 5.17
C GLU A 127 7.77 -12.21 5.84
N THR A 128 6.85 -11.56 6.56
CA THR A 128 5.74 -12.25 7.22
C THR A 128 4.40 -11.84 6.66
N SER A 129 3.42 -12.72 6.86
CA SER A 129 2.01 -12.46 6.61
C SER A 129 1.17 -12.67 7.87
N THR A 130 0.04 -11.98 7.96
CA THR A 130 -0.89 -12.13 9.10
C THR A 130 -2.32 -11.94 8.63
N ALA A 131 -3.15 -12.95 8.88
CA ALA A 131 -4.59 -12.88 8.66
C ALA A 131 -5.28 -12.16 9.82
N HIS A 132 -6.27 -11.33 9.49
CA HIS A 132 -7.11 -10.64 10.45
C HIS A 132 -8.55 -10.58 9.93
N SER A 133 -9.50 -10.92 10.80
CA SER A 133 -10.92 -10.96 10.45
C SER A 133 -11.68 -9.84 11.13
N PHE A 134 -12.62 -9.24 10.43
CA PHE A 134 -13.47 -8.17 10.94
C PHE A 134 -14.81 -8.15 10.22
N LYS A 135 -15.77 -7.48 10.85
CA LYS A 135 -17.13 -7.36 10.38
C LYS A 135 -17.49 -5.90 10.14
N ILE A 136 -18.10 -5.62 8.99
CA ILE A 136 -18.59 -4.29 8.64
C ILE A 136 -20.03 -4.34 8.14
N GLU A 137 -20.74 -3.24 8.29
CA GLU A 137 -22.15 -3.13 7.90
C GLU A 137 -22.35 -2.01 6.88
N THR A 138 -23.17 -2.32 5.89
CA THR A 138 -23.83 -1.36 5.01
C THR A 138 -25.24 -1.18 5.55
N VAL A 139 -25.60 0.04 5.96
CA VAL A 139 -26.89 0.34 6.56
C VAL A 139 -27.59 1.38 5.70
N SER A 140 -28.71 0.99 5.06
CA SER A 140 -29.57 1.92 4.31
C SER A 140 -28.76 2.79 3.31
N ALA A 141 -27.81 2.19 2.60
CA ALA A 141 -27.00 2.89 1.62
C ALA A 141 -27.85 3.21 0.39
N TYR A 142 -28.00 4.49 0.04
CA TYR A 142 -28.72 4.89 -1.15
C TYR A 142 -27.92 4.52 -2.41
N VAL A 143 -28.42 3.54 -3.16
CA VAL A 143 -27.81 3.05 -4.41
C VAL A 143 -28.64 3.40 -5.64
N GLY A 144 -29.88 3.83 -5.46
CA GLY A 144 -30.83 4.07 -6.54
C GLY A 144 -31.47 2.78 -7.07
N ASP A 145 -32.68 2.91 -7.62
CA ASP A 145 -33.52 1.77 -8.00
C ASP A 145 -32.84 0.83 -9.01
N TYR A 146 -32.09 1.40 -9.97
CA TYR A 146 -31.39 0.61 -10.98
C TYR A 146 -30.35 -0.34 -10.35
N VAL A 147 -29.50 0.16 -9.46
CA VAL A 147 -28.46 -0.63 -8.80
C VAL A 147 -29.08 -1.63 -7.83
N ALA A 148 -30.08 -1.19 -7.06
CA ALA A 148 -30.82 -2.05 -6.14
C ALA A 148 -31.43 -3.26 -6.88
N ASN A 149 -32.05 -3.03 -8.04
CA ASN A 149 -32.61 -4.08 -8.87
C ASN A 149 -31.52 -5.01 -9.43
N GLN A 150 -30.40 -4.47 -9.94
CA GLN A 150 -29.29 -5.28 -10.45
C GLN A 150 -28.70 -6.21 -9.37
N ILE A 151 -28.52 -5.70 -8.15
CA ILE A 151 -28.04 -6.50 -7.02
C ILE A 151 -29.05 -7.60 -6.66
N SER A 152 -30.34 -7.26 -6.61
CA SER A 152 -31.40 -8.23 -6.32
C SER A 152 -31.54 -9.31 -7.39
N GLU A 153 -31.46 -8.95 -8.67
CA GLU A 153 -31.48 -9.88 -9.79
C GLU A 153 -30.23 -10.76 -9.83
N GLY A 154 -29.04 -10.20 -9.60
CA GLY A 154 -27.81 -10.97 -9.47
C GLY A 154 -27.91 -11.99 -8.35
N ARG A 155 -28.37 -11.56 -7.16
CA ARG A 155 -28.59 -12.44 -6.01
C ARG A 155 -29.58 -13.57 -6.34
N ALA A 156 -30.66 -13.27 -7.08
CA ALA A 156 -31.63 -14.27 -7.52
C ALA A 156 -31.07 -15.24 -8.57
N ARG A 157 -30.15 -14.78 -9.44
CA ARG A 157 -29.40 -15.61 -10.39
C ARG A 157 -28.32 -16.47 -9.72
N GLY A 158 -27.98 -16.16 -8.48
CA GLY A 158 -27.02 -16.92 -7.67
C GLY A 158 -25.65 -16.27 -7.53
N SER A 159 -25.38 -15.10 -8.12
CA SER A 159 -24.13 -14.37 -7.84
C SER A 159 -24.21 -12.85 -8.00
N VAL A 160 -23.44 -12.13 -7.19
CA VAL A 160 -23.27 -10.67 -7.27
C VAL A 160 -21.80 -10.32 -7.15
N LYS A 161 -21.35 -9.36 -7.97
CA LYS A 161 -19.97 -8.85 -7.95
C LYS A 161 -19.92 -7.49 -7.29
N PHE A 162 -18.92 -7.30 -6.44
CA PHE A 162 -18.62 -6.04 -5.77
C PHE A 162 -17.16 -5.67 -5.95
N VAL A 163 -16.82 -4.43 -5.62
CA VAL A 163 -15.45 -3.93 -5.57
C VAL A 163 -15.10 -3.68 -4.11
N PHE A 164 -13.95 -4.18 -3.68
CA PHE A 164 -13.43 -3.98 -2.32
C PHE A 164 -12.16 -3.14 -2.40
N GLY A 165 -12.17 -2.02 -1.69
CA GLY A 165 -11.00 -1.18 -1.48
C GLY A 165 -10.53 -1.29 -0.04
N MET A 166 -9.21 -1.32 0.14
CA MET A 166 -8.57 -1.15 1.44
C MET A 166 -7.61 0.02 1.37
N LEU A 167 -7.82 1.00 2.22
CA LEU A 167 -7.01 2.21 2.34
C LEU A 167 -6.44 2.28 3.75
N GLY A 168 -5.24 2.81 3.90
CA GLY A 168 -4.69 2.96 5.23
C GLY A 168 -3.39 3.74 5.31
N TYR A 169 -2.92 3.84 6.54
CA TYR A 169 -1.62 4.39 6.85
C TYR A 169 -0.75 3.33 7.52
N TYR A 170 0.51 3.28 7.13
CA TYR A 170 1.51 2.43 7.73
C TYR A 170 2.81 3.20 7.98
N ARG A 171 3.69 2.59 8.76
CA ARG A 171 5.05 3.07 8.99
C ARG A 171 6.00 1.89 9.09
N TYR A 172 7.23 2.13 8.68
CA TYR A 172 8.30 1.17 8.94
C TYR A 172 8.74 1.26 10.39
N VAL A 173 8.97 0.10 11.01
CA VAL A 173 9.46 0.00 12.39
C VAL A 173 10.69 -0.91 12.42
N ASN A 174 11.34 -0.99 13.58
CA ASN A 174 12.54 -1.79 13.80
C ASN A 174 13.72 -1.42 12.88
N THR A 175 13.97 -0.11 12.73
CA THR A 175 15.11 0.42 11.98
C THR A 175 15.80 1.54 12.75
N SER A 176 17.12 1.64 12.62
CA SER A 176 17.94 2.73 13.17
C SER A 176 17.70 4.08 12.48
N ARG A 177 16.99 4.08 11.35
CA ARG A 177 16.68 5.26 10.54
C ARG A 177 15.45 5.98 11.06
N TRP A 178 15.67 6.95 11.94
CA TRP A 178 14.63 7.76 12.59
C TRP A 178 13.65 8.45 11.61
N TYR A 179 14.06 8.74 10.38
CA TYR A 179 13.19 9.36 9.37
C TYR A 179 12.17 8.39 8.76
N LEU A 180 12.48 7.09 8.69
CA LEU A 180 11.55 6.06 8.21
C LEU A 180 10.49 5.72 9.25
N THR A 181 10.87 5.71 10.54
CA THR A 181 9.95 5.38 11.63
C THR A 181 8.94 6.47 11.97
N ARG A 182 9.21 7.72 11.57
CA ARG A 182 8.29 8.86 11.74
C ARG A 182 7.37 9.11 10.55
N ARG A 183 7.70 8.58 9.38
CA ARG A 183 6.94 8.84 8.18
C ARG A 183 5.73 7.92 8.14
N ARG A 184 4.53 8.50 8.22
CA ARG A 184 3.30 7.83 7.84
C ARG A 184 3.22 7.79 6.32
N LEU A 185 3.04 6.59 5.79
CA LEU A 185 2.89 6.32 4.37
C LEU A 185 1.46 5.86 4.14
N GLU A 186 0.87 6.36 3.08
CA GLU A 186 -0.46 5.96 2.63
C GLU A 186 -0.30 4.76 1.68
N PHE A 187 -1.29 3.88 1.67
CA PHE A 187 -1.40 2.83 0.67
C PHE A 187 -2.88 2.58 0.36
N GLY A 188 -3.12 2.00 -0.81
CA GLY A 188 -4.46 1.64 -1.24
C GLY A 188 -4.43 0.45 -2.19
N VAL A 189 -5.23 -0.57 -1.90
CA VAL A 189 -5.41 -1.73 -2.77
C VAL A 189 -6.88 -1.90 -3.13
N PHE A 190 -7.16 -2.31 -4.37
CA PHE A 190 -8.51 -2.55 -4.83
C PHE A 190 -8.64 -3.94 -5.44
N CYS A 191 -9.60 -4.71 -4.93
CA CYS A 191 -9.99 -6.01 -5.45
C CYS A 191 -11.21 -5.80 -6.35
N CYS A 192 -10.97 -5.76 -7.66
CA CYS A 192 -12.03 -5.58 -8.64
C CYS A 192 -12.78 -6.90 -8.89
N TRP A 193 -14.12 -6.82 -8.94
CA TRP A 193 -14.99 -7.94 -9.33
C TRP A 193 -14.94 -9.14 -8.38
N VAL A 194 -15.00 -8.89 -7.08
CA VAL A 194 -15.10 -9.93 -6.07
C VAL A 194 -16.52 -10.50 -6.11
N GLU A 195 -16.63 -11.76 -6.51
CA GLU A 195 -17.89 -12.45 -6.74
C GLU A 195 -18.36 -13.22 -5.51
N PHE A 196 -19.63 -13.03 -5.14
CA PHE A 196 -20.29 -13.77 -4.07
C PHE A 196 -21.35 -14.66 -4.66
N GLY A 197 -21.21 -15.97 -4.44
CA GLY A 197 -22.20 -16.97 -4.79
C GLY A 197 -23.26 -17.09 -3.70
N PHE A 198 -24.53 -17.06 -4.07
CA PHE A 198 -25.68 -17.18 -3.18
C PHE A 198 -26.38 -18.51 -3.39
N SER A 199 -26.54 -19.30 -2.33
CA SER A 199 -27.32 -20.53 -2.37
C SER A 199 -28.80 -20.28 -2.06
N PRO A 200 -29.73 -20.99 -2.74
CA PRO A 200 -31.15 -20.95 -2.40
C PRO A 200 -31.38 -21.39 -0.95
N GLY A 201 -32.10 -20.58 -0.16
CA GLY A 201 -32.54 -20.93 1.20
C GLY A 201 -31.96 -20.05 2.31
N ASN A 202 -30.65 -19.79 2.30
CA ASN A 202 -30.00 -19.04 3.38
C ASN A 202 -29.67 -17.58 3.03
N TRP A 203 -29.76 -17.20 1.74
CA TRP A 203 -29.49 -15.83 1.22
C TRP A 203 -28.17 -15.20 1.70
N THR A 204 -27.24 -16.04 2.16
CA THR A 204 -25.86 -15.67 2.49
C THR A 204 -25.01 -15.90 1.25
N GLY A 205 -24.28 -14.86 0.85
CA GLY A 205 -23.30 -14.94 -0.21
C GLY A 205 -21.96 -15.33 0.37
N THR A 206 -21.29 -16.29 -0.25
CA THR A 206 -19.90 -16.65 0.07
C THR A 206 -19.03 -16.27 -1.11
N LEU A 207 -17.84 -15.74 -0.82
CA LEU A 207 -16.82 -15.53 -1.83
C LEU A 207 -16.63 -16.81 -2.65
N THR A 208 -16.95 -16.77 -3.94
CA THR A 208 -16.62 -17.86 -4.86
C THR A 208 -15.14 -17.76 -5.18
N THR A 209 -14.43 -18.90 -5.14
CA THR A 209 -12.97 -19.02 -5.27
C THR A 209 -12.34 -17.89 -6.07
N MET A 210 -11.42 -17.15 -5.43
CA MET A 210 -10.54 -16.27 -6.16
C MET A 210 -9.69 -17.17 -7.05
N ASP A 211 -9.92 -17.14 -8.37
CA ASP A 211 -8.86 -17.58 -9.28
C ASP A 211 -7.59 -16.83 -8.87
N GLU A 212 -6.46 -17.54 -8.83
CA GLU A 212 -5.13 -17.02 -8.44
C GLU A 212 -4.70 -15.74 -9.19
N SER A 213 -5.46 -15.30 -10.21
CA SER A 213 -5.12 -14.20 -11.12
C SER A 213 -5.64 -12.80 -10.74
N ARG A 214 -6.20 -12.57 -9.55
CA ARG A 214 -6.60 -11.22 -9.12
C ARG A 214 -6.12 -10.89 -7.71
N ALA A 215 -4.79 -10.82 -7.54
CA ALA A 215 -4.23 -9.97 -6.50
C ALA A 215 -4.94 -8.60 -6.56
N CYS A 216 -5.38 -8.07 -5.42
CA CYS A 216 -5.93 -6.73 -5.37
C CYS A 216 -4.86 -5.80 -5.96
N VAL A 217 -5.17 -5.16 -7.09
CA VAL A 217 -4.17 -4.40 -7.83
C VAL A 217 -3.98 -3.07 -7.10
N ASP A 218 -2.73 -2.64 -7.00
CA ASP A 218 -2.41 -1.26 -6.67
C ASP A 218 -2.99 -0.39 -7.79
N ASP A 219 -4.16 0.19 -7.57
CA ASP A 219 -4.74 1.08 -8.54
C ASP A 219 -4.03 2.45 -8.41
N PRO A 220 -3.34 2.95 -9.45
CA PRO A 220 -2.79 4.30 -9.45
C PRO A 220 -3.88 5.38 -9.55
N ILE A 221 -5.18 5.03 -9.49
CA ILE A 221 -6.24 6.03 -9.38
C ILE A 221 -6.04 6.86 -8.11
N ARG A 222 -5.72 8.14 -8.34
CA ARG A 222 -5.84 9.23 -7.38
C ARG A 222 -7.22 9.20 -6.74
N VAL A 223 -7.33 8.52 -5.63
CA VAL A 223 -8.49 8.66 -4.78
C VAL A 223 -8.28 9.91 -3.95
N HIS A 224 -8.57 11.07 -4.56
CA HIS A 224 -8.78 12.29 -3.80
C HIS A 224 -10.11 12.16 -3.05
N PHE A 225 -10.10 11.51 -1.90
CA PHE A 225 -11.12 11.73 -0.89
C PHE A 225 -10.68 12.93 -0.04
N LYS A 226 -11.42 14.03 -0.19
CA LYS A 226 -11.29 15.25 0.61
C LYS A 226 -12.40 15.28 1.63
#